data_AF-A0A1H8RYM9-F1
#
_entry.id   AF-A0A1H8RYM9-F1
#
_cell.length_a   1.000
_cell.length_b   1.000
_cell.length_c   1.000
_cell.angle_alpha   90.00
_cell.angle_beta   90.00
_cell.angle_gamma   90.00
#
_symmetry.space_group_name_H-M   'P 1'
#
loop_
_entity.id
_entity.type
_entity.pdbx_description
1 polymer ?
#
loop_
_entity_poly.entity_id
_entity_poly.type
_entity_poly.pdbx_seq_one_letter_code
_entity_poly.pdbx_strand_id
1 'polypeptide(L)'
;EGIHRNVIRESSGNPQAINLWDINARNGIPSKGLLQVIDPTFKRFHVAGTSWNIYNPVANITAACNYAADRYGSMDNVNSAY
;
A
#
# COMPACT_ATOMS: atom_id res chain seq x y z
N GLU A 1 -4.66 15.61 4.77
CA GLU A 1 -5.00 14.76 5.94
C GLU A 1 -5.19 13.26 5.69
N GLY A 2 -5.68 12.80 4.52
CA GLY A 2 -6.00 11.37 4.30
C GLY A 2 -4.81 10.40 4.33
N ILE A 3 -3.73 10.69 3.58
CA ILE A 3 -2.58 9.77 3.42
C ILE A 3 -1.84 9.54 4.74
N HIS A 4 -1.53 10.60 5.51
CA HIS A 4 -0.81 10.46 6.78
C HIS A 4 -1.59 9.60 7.78
N ARG A 5 -2.91 9.82 7.90
CA ARG A 5 -3.79 9.00 8.73
C ARG A 5 -3.77 7.53 8.30
N ASN A 6 -3.83 7.26 7.00
CA ASN A 6 -3.79 5.90 6.48
C ASN A 6 -2.43 5.25 6.77
N VAL A 7 -1.32 5.95 6.57
CA VAL A 7 0.02 5.42 6.92
C VAL A 7 0.11 5.01 8.39
N ILE A 8 -0.37 5.86 9.31
CA ILE A 8 -0.35 5.54 10.74
C ILE A 8 -1.27 4.35 11.06
N ARG A 9 -2.45 4.27 10.45
CA ARG A 9 -3.39 3.15 10.63
C ARG A 9 -2.82 1.83 10.12
N GLU A 10 -2.24 1.83 8.92
CA GLU A 10 -1.83 0.61 8.21
C GLU A 10 -0.49 0.06 8.72
N SER A 11 0.44 0.92 9.14
CA SER A 11 1.82 0.50 9.46
C SER A 11 2.39 1.09 10.75
N SER A 12 1.63 1.94 11.46
CA SER A 12 2.16 2.80 12.53
C SER A 12 3.37 3.63 12.09
N GLY A 13 3.44 3.95 10.78
CA GLY A 13 4.56 4.68 10.18
C GLY A 13 5.81 3.85 9.89
N ASN A 14 5.76 2.52 10.02
CA ASN A 14 6.90 1.64 9.74
C ASN A 14 6.97 1.25 8.25
N PRO A 15 7.96 1.70 7.47
CA PRO A 15 8.09 1.34 6.06
C PRO A 15 8.40 -0.14 5.81
N GLN A 16 8.83 -0.87 6.83
CA GLN A 16 9.13 -2.31 6.77
C GLN A 16 7.99 -3.18 7.32
N ALA A 17 6.81 -2.60 7.59
CA ALA A 17 5.67 -3.35 8.07
C ALA A 17 5.26 -4.46 7.08
N ILE A 18 4.92 -5.64 7.62
CA ILE A 18 4.42 -6.78 6.87
C ILE A 18 3.25 -7.41 7.64
N ASN A 19 2.13 -7.61 6.97
CA ASN A 19 1.00 -8.36 7.53
C ASN A 19 1.16 -9.84 7.21
N LEU A 20 1.17 -10.69 8.23
CA LEU A 20 1.34 -12.14 8.11
C LEU A 20 0.09 -12.93 8.53
N TRP A 21 -1.01 -12.26 8.84
CA TRP A 21 -2.18 -12.88 9.49
C TRP A 21 -3.39 -13.02 8.58
N ASP A 22 -3.53 -12.14 7.60
CA ASP A 22 -4.69 -12.05 6.71
C ASP A 22 -4.72 -13.16 5.64
N ILE A 23 -5.78 -13.14 4.83
CA ILE A 23 -5.94 -14.12 3.75
C ILE A 23 -4.84 -14.02 2.69
N ASN A 24 -4.33 -12.82 2.44
CA ASN A 24 -3.27 -12.60 1.47
C ASN A 24 -1.96 -13.24 1.94
N ALA A 25 -1.61 -13.08 3.22
CA ALA A 25 -0.48 -13.73 3.84
C ALA A 25 -0.59 -15.25 3.82
N ARG A 26 -1.78 -15.80 4.13
CA ARG A 26 -2.05 -17.25 4.02
C ARG A 26 -1.89 -17.78 2.60
N ASN A 27 -2.21 -16.95 1.61
CA ASN A 27 -2.02 -17.24 0.20
C ASN A 27 -0.58 -16.96 -0.30
N GLY A 28 0.35 -16.60 0.59
CA GLY A 28 1.76 -16.35 0.26
C GLY A 28 2.05 -14.98 -0.37
N ILE A 29 1.09 -14.05 -0.34
CA ILE A 29 1.20 -12.72 -0.94
C ILE A 29 0.91 -11.64 0.13
N PRO A 30 1.71 -11.56 1.20
CA PRO A 30 1.43 -10.64 2.31
C PRO A 30 1.46 -9.16 1.87
N SER A 31 0.63 -8.35 2.53
CA SER A 31 0.64 -6.89 2.43
C SER A 31 1.87 -6.29 3.10
N LYS A 32 2.47 -5.26 2.48
CA LYS A 32 3.77 -4.70 2.88
C LYS A 32 3.83 -3.17 2.80
N GLY A 33 4.71 -2.60 3.62
CA GLY A 33 5.08 -1.18 3.57
C GLY A 33 4.05 -0.25 4.22
N LEU A 34 4.24 1.06 4.02
CA LEU A 34 3.51 2.11 4.75
C LEU A 34 2.00 2.05 4.57
N LEU A 35 1.53 1.66 3.39
CA LEU A 35 0.11 1.55 3.06
C LEU A 35 -0.32 0.10 2.78
N GLN A 36 0.44 -0.88 3.29
CA GLN A 36 0.07 -2.30 3.30
C GLN A 36 -0.41 -2.82 1.92
N VAL A 37 0.43 -2.64 0.89
CA VAL A 37 0.14 -3.05 -0.49
C VAL A 37 0.67 -4.47 -0.75
N ILE A 38 -0.09 -5.30 -1.47
CA ILE A 38 0.37 -6.63 -1.94
C ILE A 38 1.20 -6.53 -3.23
N ASP A 39 2.14 -7.47 -3.44
CA ASP A 39 3.06 -7.44 -4.58
C ASP A 39 2.37 -7.31 -5.98
N PRO A 40 1.26 -8.03 -6.28
CA PRO A 40 0.59 -7.89 -7.57
C PRO A 40 0.03 -6.48 -7.81
N THR A 41 -0.54 -5.86 -6.78
CA THR A 41 -1.06 -4.48 -6.84
C THR A 41 0.10 -3.50 -7.01
N PHE A 42 1.16 -3.65 -6.23
CA PHE A 42 2.35 -2.79 -6.35
C PHE A 42 2.93 -2.83 -7.76
N LYS A 43 3.08 -4.03 -8.36
CA LYS A 43 3.59 -4.18 -9.72
C LYS A 43 2.68 -3.55 -10.77
N ARG A 44 1.35 -3.70 -10.62
CA ARG A 44 0.37 -3.17 -11.58
C ARG A 44 0.29 -1.65 -11.56
N PHE A 45 0.38 -1.04 -10.37
CA PHE A 45 0.20 0.40 -10.18
C PHE A 45 1.52 1.14 -9.92
N HIS A 46 2.65 0.48 -10.15
CA HIS A 46 3.98 1.05 -10.00
C HIS A 46 4.12 2.33 -10.85
N VAL A 47 4.77 3.34 -10.26
CA VAL A 47 5.04 4.60 -10.95
C VAL A 47 6.47 4.59 -11.48
N ALA A 48 6.60 4.72 -12.80
CA ALA A 48 7.89 4.84 -13.46
C ALA A 48 8.73 5.96 -12.84
N GLY A 49 10.02 5.70 -12.60
CA GLY A 49 10.92 6.62 -11.89
C GLY A 49 10.96 6.44 -10.36
N THR A 50 10.11 5.59 -9.78
CA THR A 50 10.21 5.18 -8.37
C THR A 50 10.91 3.82 -8.22
N SER A 51 11.36 3.50 -7.01
CA SER A 51 12.01 2.20 -6.71
C SER A 51 11.07 1.02 -6.96
N TRP A 52 11.61 -0.14 -7.35
CA TRP A 52 10.88 -1.41 -7.40
C TRP A 52 10.85 -2.14 -6.06
N ASN A 53 11.45 -1.57 -5.02
CA ASN A 53 11.34 -2.09 -3.66
C ASN A 53 9.99 -1.65 -3.05
N ILE A 54 9.11 -2.61 -2.76
CA ILE A 54 7.79 -2.34 -2.14
C ILE A 54 7.88 -1.69 -0.76
N TYR A 55 9.01 -1.81 -0.07
CA TYR A 55 9.24 -1.14 1.21
C TYR A 55 9.80 0.28 1.07
N ASN A 56 10.10 0.73 -0.16
CA ASN A 56 10.47 2.12 -0.38
C ASN A 56 9.23 3.00 -0.14
N PRO A 57 9.28 3.99 0.77
CA PRO A 57 8.12 4.81 1.14
C PRO A 57 7.43 5.47 -0.06
N VAL A 58 8.20 6.05 -0.97
CA VAL A 58 7.68 6.78 -2.12
C VAL A 58 7.01 5.82 -3.10
N ALA A 59 7.67 4.72 -3.45
CA ALA A 59 7.11 3.72 -4.34
C ALA A 59 5.83 3.09 -3.77
N ASN A 60 5.83 2.75 -2.48
CA ASN A 60 4.69 2.15 -1.80
C ASN A 60 3.49 3.11 -1.78
N ILE A 61 3.72 4.37 -1.40
CA ILE A 61 2.66 5.38 -1.32
C ILE A 61 2.09 5.70 -2.70
N THR A 62 2.96 5.90 -3.70
CA THR A 62 2.51 6.24 -5.05
C THR A 62 1.72 5.11 -5.71
N ALA A 63 2.15 3.86 -5.57
CA ALA A 63 1.41 2.71 -6.06
C ALA A 63 0.04 2.55 -5.37
N ALA A 64 -0.03 2.74 -4.04
CA ALA A 64 -1.28 2.70 -3.29
C ALA A 64 -2.25 3.81 -3.71
N CYS A 65 -1.74 5.03 -3.93
CA CYS A 65 -2.56 6.15 -4.38
C CYS A 65 -3.12 5.93 -5.79
N ASN A 66 -2.32 5.41 -6.72
CA ASN A 66 -2.77 5.05 -8.06
C ASN A 66 -3.84 3.96 -8.03
N TYR A 67 -3.64 2.93 -7.20
CA TYR A 67 -4.64 1.89 -7.00
C TYR A 67 -5.94 2.45 -6.43
N ALA A 68 -5.87 3.32 -5.43
CA ALA A 68 -7.05 3.95 -4.86
C ALA A 68 -7.77 4.87 -5.86
N ALA A 69 -7.04 5.60 -6.69
CA ALA A 69 -7.62 6.40 -7.76
C ALA A 69 -8.36 5.53 -8.80
N ASP A 70 -7.77 4.42 -9.22
CA ASP A 70 -8.38 3.46 -10.16
C ASP A 70 -9.66 2.83 -9.62
N ARG A 71 -9.71 2.50 -8.32
CA ARG A 71 -10.82 1.76 -7.71
C ARG A 71 -11.90 2.65 -7.08
N TYR A 72 -11.49 3.79 -6.53
CA TYR A 72 -12.32 4.62 -5.64
C TYR A 72 -12.31 6.10 -6.05
N GLY A 73 -11.64 6.47 -7.14
CA GLY A 73 -11.53 7.83 -7.65
C GLY A 73 -10.49 8.70 -6.92
N SER A 74 -10.23 8.46 -5.63
CA SER A 74 -9.15 9.11 -4.89
C SER A 74 -8.71 8.28 -3.67
N MET A 75 -7.52 8.56 -3.15
CA MET A 75 -7.03 7.97 -1.90
C MET A 75 -7.85 8.43 -0.68
N ASP A 76 -8.48 9.60 -0.74
CA ASP A 76 -9.32 10.13 0.34
C ASP A 76 -10.65 9.38 0.45
N ASN A 77 -11.09 8.71 -0.61
CA ASN A 77 -12.32 7.91 -0.64
C ASN A 77 -12.11 6.49 -0.06
N VAL A 78 -10.88 6.12 0.31
CA VAL A 78 -10.58 4.83 0.95
C VAL A 78 -10.97 4.89 2.43
N ASN A 79 -12.23 4.54 2.71
CA ASN A 79 -12.79 4.51 4.08
C ASN A 79 -12.67 3.15 4.80
N SER A 80 -12.17 2.11 4.13
CA SER A 80 -11.95 0.79 4.73
C SER A 80 -10.50 0.35 4.49
N ALA A 81 -9.90 -0.33 5.47
CA ALA A 81 -8.58 -0.95 5.33
C ALA A 81 -8.64 -2.06 4.26
N TYR A 82 -7.53 -2.25 3.53
CA TYR A 82 -7.37 -3.31 2.54
C TYR A 82 -7.14 -4.67 3.18
#